data_AF-A0A6N4TMS5-F1
#
_entry.id   AF-A0A6N4TMS5-F1
#
_cell.length_a   1.000
_cell.length_b   1.000
_cell.length_c   1.000
_cell.angle_alpha   90.00
_cell.angle_beta   90.00
_cell.angle_gamma   90.00
#
_symmetry.space_group_name_H-M   'P 1'
#
loop_
_entity.id
_entity.type
_entity.pdbx_description
1 polymer ?
#
loop_
_entity_poly.entity_id
_entity_poly.type
_entity_poly.pdbx_seq_one_letter_code
_entity_poly.pdbx_strand_id
1 'polypeptide(L)' 'MKIFCVILIIALIISIWKCWVFKCLSIGLMYFASTEHNWNIDEKEAKKILEYSMKRHIKDFFKIKDS' A
#
# COMPACT_ATOMS: atom_id res chain seq x y z
N MET A 1 -12.24 -27.52 11.24
CA MET A 1 -12.93 -26.23 11.02
C MET A 1 -12.39 -25.09 11.91
N LYS A 2 -12.33 -25.20 13.24
CA LYS A 2 -11.83 -24.12 14.12
C LYS A 2 -10.40 -23.64 13.81
N ILE A 3 -9.47 -24.56 13.55
CA ILE A 3 -8.05 -24.24 13.26
C ILE A 3 -7.89 -23.48 11.93
N PHE A 4 -8.65 -23.84 10.90
CA PHE A 4 -8.64 -23.13 9.61
C PHE A 4 -9.10 -21.67 9.76
N CYS A 5 -10.12 -21.42 10.59
CA CYS A 5 -10.57 -20.05 10.86
C CYS A 5 -9.50 -19.20 11.57
N VAL A 6 -8.77 -19.78 12.53
CA VAL A 6 -7.69 -19.08 13.24
C VAL A 6 -6.56 -18.69 12.28
N ILE A 7 -6.17 -19.61 11.39
CA ILE A 7 -5.12 -19.35 10.39
C ILE A 7 -5.54 -18.24 9.42
N LEU A 8 -6.79 -18.23 8.96
CA LEU A 8 -7.34 -17.18 8.11
C LEU A 8 -7.33 -15.80 8.78
N ILE A 9 -7.68 -15.73 10.07
CA ILE A 9 -7.66 -14.48 10.84
C ILE A 9 -6.22 -13.95 10.97
N ILE A 10 -5.26 -14.83 11.26
CA ILE A 10 -3.84 -14.45 11.37
C ILE A 10 -3.32 -13.91 10.03
N ALA A 11 -3.64 -14.60 8.91
CA ALA A 11 -3.26 -14.14 7.58
C ALA A 11 -3.86 -12.77 7.23
N LEU A 12 -5.11 -12.52 7.65
CA LEU A 12 -5.78 -11.22 7.51
C LEU A 12 -5.08 -10.12 8.31
N ILE A 13 -4.71 -10.38 9.55
CA ILE A 13 -3.99 -9.42 10.41
C ILE A 13 -2.63 -9.05 9.80
N ILE A 14 -1.86 -10.05 9.33
CA ILE A 14 -0.57 -9.83 8.68
C ILE A 14 -0.74 -8.98 7.41
N SER A 15 -1.80 -9.23 6.64
CA SER A 15 -2.08 -8.49 5.40
C SER A 15 -2.43 -7.04 5.69
N ILE A 16 -3.26 -6.77 6.71
CA ILE A 16 -3.60 -5.42 7.15
C ILE A 16 -2.36 -4.68 7.64
N TRP A 17 -1.51 -5.34 8.45
CA TRP A 17 -0.26 -4.76 8.94
C TRP A 17 0.65 -4.34 7.79
N LYS A 18 0.90 -5.23 6.83
CA LYS A 18 1.74 -4.92 5.65
C LYS A 18 1.17 -3.77 4.84
N CYS A 19 -0.15 -3.71 4.66
CA CYS A 19 -0.82 -2.63 3.94
C CYS A 19 -0.64 -1.28 4.66
N TRP A 20 -0.68 -1.30 6.00
CA TRP A 20 -0.48 -0.09 6.81
C TRP A 20 0.97 0.40 6.75
N VAL A 21 1.95 -0.51 6.86
CA VAL A 21 3.37 -0.22 6.68
C VAL A 21 3.64 0.37 5.29
N PHE A 22 3.03 -0.19 4.24
CA PHE A 22 3.15 0.31 2.87
C PHE A 22 2.59 1.73 2.70
N LYS A 23 1.44 2.00 3.30
CA LYS A 23 0.84 3.35 3.30
C LYS A 23 1.74 4.36 4.01
N CYS A 24 2.26 4.02 5.19
CA CYS A 24 3.18 4.87 5.93
C CYS A 24 4.48 5.13 5.16
N LEU A 25 5.07 4.10 4.55
CA LEU A 25 6.27 4.23 3.72
C LEU A 25 6.02 5.13 2.51
N SER A 26 4.89 4.97 1.82
CA SER A 26 4.56 5.78 0.65
C SER A 26 4.39 7.25 0.99
N ILE A 27 3.73 7.57 2.11
CA ILE A 27 3.60 8.95 2.61
C ILE A 27 4.96 9.51 3.03
N GLY A 28 5.76 8.73 3.77
CA GLY A 28 7.10 9.14 4.18
C GLY A 28 8.02 9.41 2.99
N LEU A 29 7.94 8.59 1.94
CA LEU A 29 8.70 8.77 0.70
C LEU A 29 8.28 10.04 -0.03
N MET A 30 6.97 10.32 -0.11
CA MET A 30 6.45 11.56 -0.69
C MET A 30 6.92 12.79 0.10
N TYR A 31 6.87 12.71 1.43
CA TYR A 31 7.32 13.79 2.29
C TYR A 31 8.82 14.05 2.12
N PHE A 32 9.63 12.99 2.11
CA PHE A 32 11.06 13.06 1.85
C PHE A 32 11.37 13.67 0.48
N ALA A 33 10.68 13.22 -0.58
CA ALA A 33 10.87 13.76 -1.91
C ALA A 33 10.43 15.23 -2.02
N SER A 34 9.40 15.63 -1.27
CA SER A 34 8.97 17.01 -1.17
C SER A 34 10.02 17.89 -0.49
N THR A 35 10.61 17.43 0.62
CA THR A 35 11.63 18.17 1.37
C THR A 35 12.98 18.23 0.67
N GLU A 36 13.44 17.12 0.07
CA GLU A 36 14.79 17.00 -0.51
C GLU A 36 14.85 17.58 -1.93
N HIS A 37 13.80 17.37 -2.74
CA HIS A 37 13.76 17.76 -4.15
C HIS A 37 12.82 18.93 -4.45
N ASN A 38 12.27 19.59 -3.40
CA ASN A 38 11.31 20.68 -3.52
C ASN A 38 10.07 20.28 -4.36
N TRP A 39 9.73 18.98 -4.32
CA TRP A 39 8.61 18.44 -5.06
C TRP A 39 7.30 18.87 -4.36
N ASN A 40 6.68 19.93 -4.88
CA ASN A 40 5.42 20.43 -4.35
C ASN A 40 4.25 19.56 -4.84
N ILE A 41 4.08 18.39 -4.22
CA ILE A 41 2.97 17.48 -4.51
C ILE A 41 1.74 17.95 -3.73
N ASP A 42 0.69 18.39 -4.46
CA ASP A 42 -0.60 18.69 -3.86
C ASP A 42 -1.23 17.44 -3.22
N GLU A 43 -2.02 17.63 -2.15
CA GLU A 43 -2.68 16.52 -1.44
C GLU A 43 -3.53 15.63 -2.37
N LYS A 44 -4.15 16.24 -3.40
CA LYS A 44 -4.90 15.51 -4.43
C LYS A 44 -4.02 14.61 -5.29
N GLU A 45 -2.81 15.07 -5.61
CA GLU A 45 -1.85 14.33 -6.41
C GLU A 45 -1.18 13.22 -5.59
N ALA A 46 -0.82 13.51 -4.34
CA ALA A 46 -0.34 12.51 -3.38
C ALA A 46 -1.36 11.37 -3.22
N LYS A 47 -2.65 11.71 -3.09
CA LYS A 47 -3.73 10.71 -3.00
C LYS A 47 -3.83 9.86 -4.27
N LYS A 48 -3.71 10.45 -5.46
CA LYS A 48 -3.72 9.72 -6.74
C LYS A 48 -2.53 8.77 -6.87
N ILE A 49 -1.32 9.23 -6.52
CA ILE A 49 -0.11 8.40 -6.57
C ILE A 49 -0.25 7.23 -5.60
N LEU A 50 -0.75 7.49 -4.39
CA LEU A 50 -0.94 6.46 -3.38
C LEU A 50 -2.02 5.44 -3.79
N GLU A 51 -3.12 5.89 -4.38
CA GLU A 51 -4.16 5.02 -4.94
C GLU A 51 -3.64 4.18 -6.10
N TYR A 52 -2.89 4.77 -7.02
CA TYR A 52 -2.26 4.06 -8.14
C TYR A 52 -1.24 3.02 -7.66
N SER A 53 -0.39 3.41 -6.70
CA SER A 53 0.60 2.54 -6.07
C SER A 53 -0.04 1.34 -5.37
N MET A 54 -1.09 1.58 -4.56
CA MET A 54 -1.87 0.51 -3.94
C MET A 54 -2.51 -0.42 -4.98
N LYS A 55 -3.16 0.14 -6.00
CA LYS A 55 -3.83 -0.64 -7.05
C LYS A 55 -2.84 -1.53 -7.79
N ARG A 56 -1.64 -1.01 -8.10
CA ARG A 56 -0.57 -1.77 -8.73
C ARG A 56 -0.02 -2.85 -7.81
N HIS A 57 0.23 -2.53 -6.54
CA HIS A 57 0.72 -3.50 -5.57
C HIS A 57 -0.27 -4.65 -5.31
N ILE A 58 -1.58 -4.34 -5.30
CA ILE A 58 -2.64 -5.35 -5.23
C ILE A 58 -2.64 -6.22 -6.49
N LYS A 59 -2.55 -5.60 -7.67
CA LYS A 59 -2.51 -6.31 -8.95
C LYS A 59 -1.33 -7.27 -9.06
N ASP A 60 -0.15 -6.81 -8.66
CA ASP A 60 1.08 -7.61 -8.62
C ASP A 60 0.97 -8.74 -7.58
N PHE A 61 0.37 -8.47 -6.42
CA PHE A 61 0.13 -9.48 -5.38
C PHE A 61 -0.81 -10.60 -5.85
N PHE A 62 -1.90 -10.25 -6.52
CA PHE A 62 -2.83 -11.22 -7.09
C PHE A 62 -2.32 -11.84 -8.40
N LYS A 63 -1.14 -11.46 -8.90
CA LYS A 63 -0.61 -11.85 -10.22
C LYS A 63 -1.67 -11.72 -11.33
N ILE A 64 -2.53 -10.70 -11.23
CA ILE A 64 -3.51 -10.41 -12.28
C ILE A 64 -2.72 -9.78 -13.42
N LYS A 65 -2.15 -10.63 -14.28
CA LYS A 65 -1.64 -10.21 -15.59
C LYS A 65 -2.79 -9.50 -16.29
N ASP A 66 -2.57 -8.27 -16.74
CA ASP A 66 -3.43 -7.70 -17.78
C ASP A 66 -3.45 -8.72 -18.91
N SER A 67 -4.64 -9.28 -19.16
CA SER A 67 -4.92 -10.05 -20.35
C SER A 67 -5.36 -9.11 -21.46
#